data_AF-A0AAJ6B2Q2-F1
#
_entry.id   AF-A0AAJ6B2Q2-F1
#
_cell.length_a   1.000
_cell.length_b   1.000
_cell.length_c   1.000
_cell.angle_alpha   90.00
_cell.angle_beta   90.00
_cell.angle_gamma   90.00
#
_symmetry.space_group_name_H-M   'P 1'
#
loop_
_entity.id
_entity.type
_entity.pdbx_description
1 polymer ?
#
loop_
_entity_poly.entity_id
_entity_poly.type
_entity_poly.pdbx_seq_one_letter_code
_entity_poly.pdbx_strand_id
1 'polypeptide(L)'
;MTTTDRTDHVAVLLRTADPYPAEGDELTSTHLALRDRIVAESERTRVPRVRRWRPALRWATPLTALAATAAVVAVAFAVGAAVLDARRAPIASDPTPEIANPLYGSDFEVARDRATSAFEDRVLGDNVITADEYEEAVALYVECVRGAGLAVTVSADRAGIRSYAIGGSWDTDLVNRVAGDCSTGTISIIEDLYARLVQNPDKADWVDLVARCLVAVGFVEAPYSGTQYAADDADPDFVRRMMDDPDAAQCVATPGG
;
A
#
# COMPACT_ATOMS: atom_id res chain seq x y z
N MET A 1 -4.91 -35.24 7.64
CA MET A 1 -4.58 -34.21 8.66
C MET A 1 -3.82 -33.11 7.95
N THR A 2 -4.53 -32.04 7.61
CA THR A 2 -3.97 -30.81 7.05
C THR A 2 -4.71 -29.68 7.75
N THR A 3 -4.01 -28.99 8.64
CA THR A 3 -4.48 -27.79 9.33
C THR A 3 -4.26 -26.61 8.40
N THR A 4 -5.34 -26.03 7.89
CA THR A 4 -5.31 -24.73 7.22
C THR A 4 -5.30 -23.65 8.30
N ASP A 5 -4.15 -22.98 8.43
CA ASP A 5 -3.98 -21.75 9.19
C ASP A 5 -4.77 -20.65 8.47
N ARG A 6 -5.77 -20.08 9.14
CA ARG A 6 -6.61 -19.00 8.62
C ARG A 6 -6.22 -17.74 9.36
N THR A 7 -5.24 -17.03 8.82
CA THR A 7 -4.91 -15.67 9.23
C THR A 7 -5.94 -14.75 8.57
N ASP A 8 -6.96 -14.33 9.33
CA ASP A 8 -7.93 -13.36 8.86
C ASP A 8 -7.24 -11.97 8.81
N HIS A 9 -6.88 -11.54 7.59
CA HIS A 9 -6.41 -10.18 7.32
C HIS A 9 -7.62 -9.26 7.11
N VAL A 10 -7.72 -8.19 7.89
CA VAL A 10 -8.65 -7.10 7.60
C VAL A 10 -8.00 -6.25 6.52
N ALA A 11 -8.48 -6.38 5.28
CA ALA A 11 -8.13 -5.46 4.21
C ALA A 11 -8.85 -4.13 4.47
N VAL A 12 -8.12 -3.10 4.90
CA VAL A 12 -8.62 -1.73 4.88
C VAL A 12 -8.43 -1.23 3.46
N LEU A 13 -9.45 -1.39 2.62
CA LEU A 13 -9.55 -0.58 1.41
C LEU A 13 -9.76 0.85 1.88
N LEU A 14 -8.73 1.69 1.77
CA LEU A 14 -8.89 3.15 1.78
C LEU A 14 -9.64 3.52 0.49
N ARG A 15 -10.93 3.18 0.43
CA ARG A 15 -11.86 3.87 -0.45
C ARG A 15 -11.98 5.28 0.10
N THR A 16 -11.69 6.26 -0.75
CA THR A 16 -12.04 7.66 -0.56
C THR A 16 -13.48 7.74 -0.05
N ALA A 17 -13.63 7.95 1.25
CA ALA A 17 -14.93 8.28 1.81
C ALA A 17 -15.29 9.67 1.31
N ASP A 18 -16.48 9.80 0.74
CA ASP A 18 -17.12 11.07 0.46
C ASP A 18 -16.99 12.01 1.67
N PRO A 19 -16.62 13.28 1.48
CA PRO A 19 -16.30 14.19 2.57
C PRO A 19 -17.55 14.81 3.20
N TYR A 20 -18.67 14.08 3.41
CA TYR A 20 -19.81 14.62 4.16
C TYR A 20 -20.69 13.53 4.77
N PRO A 21 -20.71 13.38 6.11
CA PRO A 21 -21.94 13.13 6.83
C PRO A 21 -22.52 14.45 7.32
N ALA A 22 -23.76 14.73 6.94
CA ALA A 22 -24.57 15.76 7.56
C ALA A 22 -24.70 15.48 9.07
N GLU A 23 -24.59 16.54 9.86
CA GLU A 23 -24.68 16.50 11.31
C GLU A 23 -26.03 15.93 11.77
N GLY A 24 -25.97 14.95 12.68
CA GLY A 24 -27.10 14.55 13.53
C GLY A 24 -27.91 13.37 13.01
N ASP A 25 -27.46 12.15 13.31
CA ASP A 25 -28.38 11.03 13.44
C ASP A 25 -27.98 10.15 14.63
N GLU A 26 -28.92 10.03 15.58
CA GLU A 26 -28.83 9.15 16.73
C GLU A 26 -28.58 7.71 16.28
N LEU A 27 -27.58 7.06 16.87
CA LEU A 27 -27.34 5.63 16.73
C LEU A 27 -28.63 4.87 17.11
N THR A 28 -29.34 4.38 16.09
CA THR A 28 -30.58 3.64 16.29
C THR A 28 -30.35 2.40 17.15
N SER A 29 -31.31 2.13 18.04
CA SER A 29 -31.38 1.00 19.01
C SER A 29 -30.88 -0.35 18.48
N THR A 30 -31.01 -0.59 17.17
CA THR A 30 -30.57 -1.79 16.46
C THR A 30 -29.04 -1.98 16.47
N HIS A 31 -28.25 -0.90 16.45
CA HIS A 31 -26.78 -0.98 16.45
C HIS A 31 -26.21 -1.35 17.83
N LEU A 32 -26.83 -0.85 18.91
CA LEU A 32 -26.46 -1.21 20.28
C LEU A 32 -26.79 -2.69 20.57
N ALA A 33 -27.94 -3.18 20.09
CA ALA A 33 -28.34 -4.58 20.24
C ALA A 33 -27.42 -5.56 19.49
N LEU A 34 -26.85 -5.14 18.36
CA LEU A 34 -25.88 -5.95 17.60
C LEU A 34 -24.52 -6.00 18.32
N ARG A 35 -24.06 -4.87 18.88
CA ARG A 35 -22.83 -4.80 19.68
C ARG A 35 -22.87 -5.73 20.88
N ASP A 36 -23.96 -5.72 21.64
CA ASP A 36 -24.09 -6.54 22.85
C ASP A 36 -24.12 -8.05 22.54
N ARG A 37 -24.69 -8.44 21.38
CA ARG A 37 -24.65 -9.83 20.91
C ARG A 37 -23.24 -10.28 20.52
N ILE A 38 -22.47 -9.42 19.86
CA ILE A 38 -21.08 -9.73 19.46
C ILE A 38 -20.19 -9.89 20.70
N VAL A 39 -20.36 -9.02 21.71
CA VAL A 39 -19.61 -9.12 22.97
C VAL A 39 -19.97 -10.41 23.71
N ALA A 40 -21.26 -10.75 23.83
CA ALA A 40 -21.71 -11.96 24.52
C ALA A 40 -21.24 -13.27 23.85
N GLU A 41 -21.14 -13.31 22.53
CA GLU A 41 -20.66 -14.49 21.79
C GLU A 41 -19.12 -14.64 21.91
N SER A 42 -18.39 -13.53 22.05
CA SER A 42 -16.93 -13.52 22.27
C SER A 42 -16.52 -14.07 23.64
N GLU A 43 -17.40 -13.93 24.65
CA GLU A 43 -17.14 -14.44 25.99
C GLU A 43 -17.42 -15.95 26.11
N ARG A 44 -18.39 -16.48 25.36
CA ARG A 44 -18.70 -17.92 25.33
C ARG A 44 -17.64 -18.76 24.64
N THR A 45 -16.90 -18.19 23.69
CA THR A 45 -15.87 -18.89 22.90
C THR A 45 -14.49 -18.86 23.57
N ARG A 46 -14.37 -18.31 24.78
CA ARG A 46 -13.11 -18.25 25.53
C ARG A 46 -12.73 -19.63 26.11
N VAL A 47 -12.07 -20.44 25.28
CA VAL A 47 -11.49 -21.74 25.69
C VAL A 47 -10.44 -21.51 26.80
N PRO A 48 -10.47 -22.26 27.92
CA PRO A 48 -9.48 -22.10 28.97
C PRO A 48 -8.08 -22.46 28.47
N ARG A 49 -7.10 -21.57 28.68
CA ARG A 49 -5.69 -21.78 28.34
C ARG A 49 -5.15 -23.01 29.09
N VAL A 50 -4.98 -24.11 28.36
CA VAL A 50 -4.29 -25.29 28.86
C VAL A 50 -2.82 -24.92 29.11
N ARG A 51 -2.35 -25.10 30.35
CA ARG A 51 -0.96 -24.93 30.75
C ARG A 51 -0.05 -25.82 29.89
N ARG A 52 0.66 -25.22 28.92
CA ARG A 52 1.76 -25.88 28.21
C ARG A 52 2.89 -26.19 29.19
N TRP A 53 3.08 -27.47 29.47
CA TRP A 53 4.28 -28.01 30.09
C TRP A 53 5.49 -27.76 29.19
N ARG A 54 6.53 -27.09 29.72
CA ARG A 54 7.84 -26.97 29.08
C ARG A 54 8.78 -28.02 29.68
N PRO A 55 9.30 -29.00 28.92
CA PRO A 55 10.41 -29.80 29.41
C PRO A 55 11.69 -28.97 29.39
N ALA A 56 12.39 -28.94 30.53
CA ALA A 56 13.68 -28.27 30.68
C ALA A 56 14.77 -29.09 29.96
N LEU A 57 15.15 -28.67 28.75
CA LEU A 57 16.35 -29.18 28.09
C LEU A 57 17.57 -28.45 28.68
N ARG A 58 18.32 -29.17 29.52
CA ARG A 58 19.63 -28.75 30.03
C ARG A 58 20.67 -28.98 28.94
N TRP A 59 21.17 -27.91 28.34
CA TRP A 59 22.35 -27.97 27.48
C TRP A 59 23.59 -27.83 28.35
N ALA A 60 24.35 -28.91 28.47
CA ALA A 60 25.65 -28.92 29.13
C ALA A 60 26.67 -28.21 28.23
N THR A 61 27.31 -27.17 28.77
CA THR A 61 28.52 -26.57 28.21
C THR A 61 29.75 -27.34 28.70
N PRO A 62 30.69 -27.69 27.81
CA PRO A 62 32.06 -27.93 28.24
C PRO A 62 32.95 -26.74 27.87
N LEU A 63 33.32 -25.97 28.90
CA LEU A 63 34.54 -25.17 28.91
C LEU A 63 35.72 -26.13 28.97
N THR A 64 36.59 -26.11 27.96
CA THR A 64 38.00 -26.47 28.16
C THR A 64 38.87 -25.46 27.43
N ALA A 65 39.82 -24.94 28.19
CA ALA A 65 40.78 -23.93 27.79
C ALA A 65 42.16 -24.57 27.52
N LEU A 66 42.99 -23.81 26.80
CA LEU A 66 44.45 -23.85 26.74
C LEU A 66 45.11 -24.97 25.93
N ALA A 67 45.77 -24.61 24.82
CA ALA A 67 47.24 -24.52 24.79
C ALA A 67 47.72 -23.90 23.48
N ALA A 68 48.68 -22.99 23.59
CA ALA A 68 49.36 -22.30 22.50
C ALA A 68 50.34 -23.21 21.76
N THR A 69 50.57 -22.92 20.47
CA THR A 69 51.90 -23.03 19.85
C THR A 69 51.93 -22.12 18.61
N ALA A 70 52.82 -21.14 18.65
CA ALA A 70 53.18 -20.30 17.52
C ALA A 70 54.47 -20.83 16.89
N ALA A 71 54.54 -20.97 15.56
CA ALA A 71 55.78 -20.82 14.79
C ALA A 71 55.50 -20.85 13.26
N VAL A 72 55.56 -19.65 12.66
CA VAL A 72 56.27 -19.32 11.41
C VAL A 72 56.12 -20.23 10.18
N VAL A 73 55.25 -19.83 9.24
CA VAL A 73 55.58 -19.83 7.79
C VAL A 73 55.02 -18.54 7.20
N ALA A 74 55.87 -17.51 7.13
CA ALA A 74 55.65 -16.36 6.28
C ALA A 74 56.32 -16.63 4.92
N VAL A 75 55.84 -15.91 3.90
CA VAL A 75 56.37 -15.70 2.54
C VAL A 75 55.59 -16.41 1.43
N ALA A 76 55.15 -15.58 0.48
CA ALA A 76 54.56 -15.85 -0.82
C ALA A 76 53.03 -16.02 -0.88
N PHE A 77 52.29 -14.90 -0.80
CA PHE A 77 51.20 -14.55 -1.74
C PHE A 77 50.89 -13.05 -1.62
N ALA A 78 51.87 -12.22 -1.99
CA ALA A 78 51.74 -10.77 -2.11
C ALA A 78 52.00 -10.35 -3.57
N VAL A 79 51.27 -10.94 -4.52
CA VAL A 79 51.13 -10.47 -5.91
C VAL A 79 49.78 -11.00 -6.40
N GLY A 80 48.73 -10.18 -6.46
CA GLY A 80 47.46 -10.65 -7.07
C GLY A 80 46.14 -9.99 -6.65
N ALA A 81 46.13 -8.80 -6.06
CA ALA A 81 44.86 -8.11 -5.74
C ALA A 81 44.86 -6.62 -6.14
N ALA A 82 45.54 -6.28 -7.25
CA ALA A 82 45.60 -4.91 -7.78
C ALA A 82 45.06 -4.79 -9.23
N VAL A 83 44.23 -5.73 -9.70
CA VAL A 83 43.68 -5.69 -11.08
C VAL A 83 42.19 -6.10 -11.16
N LEU A 84 41.41 -5.90 -10.09
CA LEU A 84 39.96 -6.18 -10.09
C LEU A 84 39.13 -5.08 -9.43
N ASP A 85 39.63 -3.83 -9.43
CA ASP A 85 38.90 -2.66 -8.94
C ASP A 85 38.76 -1.56 -10.01
N ALA A 86 38.47 -1.99 -11.23
CA ALA A 86 37.99 -1.13 -12.29
C ALA A 86 36.94 -1.91 -13.07
N ARG A 87 35.76 -1.31 -13.22
CA ARG A 87 34.55 -1.79 -13.92
C ARG A 87 33.44 -2.39 -13.03
N ARG A 88 33.08 -1.66 -11.98
CA ARG A 88 31.64 -1.45 -11.73
C ARG A 88 31.34 0.00 -12.07
N ALA A 89 31.10 0.26 -13.35
CA ALA A 89 30.36 1.45 -13.71
C ALA A 89 29.01 1.33 -12.99
N PRO A 90 28.49 2.39 -12.35
CA PRO A 90 27.07 2.42 -12.05
C PRO A 90 26.37 2.18 -13.39
N ILE A 91 25.48 1.19 -13.42
CA ILE A 91 24.46 1.16 -14.46
C ILE A 91 23.70 2.45 -14.20
N ALA A 92 23.99 3.49 -14.99
CA ALA A 92 23.06 4.56 -15.15
C ALA A 92 21.82 3.87 -15.70
N SER A 93 20.85 3.63 -14.82
CA SER A 93 19.48 3.49 -15.27
C SER A 93 19.25 4.73 -16.13
N ASP A 94 19.01 4.55 -17.42
CA ASP A 94 18.52 5.65 -18.24
C ASP A 94 17.38 6.29 -17.45
N PRO A 95 17.42 7.60 -17.16
CA PRO A 95 16.27 8.24 -16.57
C PRO A 95 15.12 7.99 -17.55
N THR A 96 14.14 7.21 -17.10
CA THR A 96 12.81 7.19 -17.71
C THR A 96 12.48 8.64 -18.04
N PRO A 97 12.07 8.99 -19.28
CA PRO A 97 11.91 10.37 -19.66
C PRO A 97 11.03 11.06 -18.62
N GLU A 98 11.67 11.93 -17.85
CA GLU A 98 11.11 12.64 -16.71
C GLU A 98 10.26 13.75 -17.30
N ILE A 99 9.12 13.36 -17.86
CA ILE A 99 8.20 14.29 -18.50
C ILE A 99 7.42 14.92 -17.37
N ALA A 100 7.86 16.11 -16.95
CA ALA A 100 6.96 17.10 -16.37
C ALA A 100 5.73 17.14 -17.26
N ASN A 101 4.59 16.67 -16.75
CA ASN A 101 3.38 16.55 -17.55
C ASN A 101 2.65 17.89 -17.50
N PRO A 102 2.74 18.73 -18.56
CA PRO A 102 2.17 20.07 -18.51
C PRO A 102 0.66 20.06 -18.33
N LEU A 103 -0.03 18.95 -18.63
CA LEU A 103 -1.48 18.80 -18.44
C LEU A 103 -1.87 18.80 -16.96
N TYR A 104 -0.96 18.43 -16.05
CA TYR A 104 -1.17 18.36 -14.61
C TYR A 104 -0.69 19.61 -13.85
N GLY A 105 -0.21 20.66 -14.54
CA GLY A 105 0.37 21.84 -13.88
C GLY A 105 -0.54 22.48 -12.82
N SER A 106 -1.84 22.62 -13.10
CA SER A 106 -2.82 23.14 -12.14
C SER A 106 -3.05 22.20 -10.93
N ASP A 107 -2.91 20.89 -11.12
CA ASP A 107 -3.06 19.91 -10.04
C ASP A 107 -1.87 20.00 -9.08
N PHE A 108 -0.66 20.23 -9.61
CA PHE A 108 0.53 20.51 -8.79
C PHE A 108 0.42 21.84 -8.04
N GLU A 109 -0.17 22.89 -8.63
CA GLU A 109 -0.45 24.15 -7.91
C GLU A 109 -1.36 23.90 -6.70
N VAL A 110 -2.49 23.21 -6.92
CA VAL A 110 -3.41 22.84 -5.83
C VAL A 110 -2.76 21.94 -4.79
N ALA A 111 -1.91 21.00 -5.22
CA ALA A 111 -1.18 20.11 -4.33
C ALA A 111 -0.20 20.88 -3.42
N ARG A 112 0.57 21.82 -3.98
CA ARG A 112 1.47 22.70 -3.21
C ARG A 112 0.72 23.57 -2.21
N ASP A 113 -0.41 24.15 -2.61
CA ASP A 113 -1.23 24.99 -1.71
C ASP A 113 -1.78 24.20 -0.50
N ARG A 114 -1.86 22.87 -0.61
CA ARG A 114 -2.33 21.96 0.43
C ARG A 114 -1.22 21.23 1.17
N ALA A 115 0.03 21.39 0.74
CA ALA A 115 1.17 20.76 1.38
C ALA A 115 1.24 21.17 2.86
N THR A 116 1.47 20.17 3.71
CA THR A 116 1.51 20.28 5.17
C THR A 116 2.89 19.96 5.73
N SER A 117 3.82 19.48 4.91
CA SER A 117 5.17 19.13 5.31
C SER A 117 6.23 19.66 4.34
N ALA A 118 7.45 19.89 4.86
CA ALA A 118 8.60 20.23 4.03
C ALA A 118 9.02 19.09 3.06
N PHE A 119 8.55 17.86 3.31
CA PHE A 119 8.69 16.75 2.38
C PHE A 119 7.79 16.96 1.17
N GLU A 120 6.50 17.23 1.38
CA GLU A 120 5.54 17.54 0.32
C GLU A 120 5.97 18.76 -0.50
N ASP A 121 6.42 19.84 0.15
CA ASP A 121 6.92 21.04 -0.54
C ASP A 121 8.07 20.73 -1.51
N ARG A 122 8.95 19.81 -1.12
CA ARG A 122 10.10 19.39 -1.94
C ARG A 122 9.62 18.59 -3.14
N VAL A 123 8.83 17.54 -2.91
CA VAL A 123 8.36 16.61 -3.95
C VAL A 123 7.45 17.32 -4.96
N LEU A 124 6.66 18.29 -4.52
CA LEU A 124 5.72 19.01 -5.40
C LEU A 124 6.34 20.24 -6.07
N GLY A 125 7.60 20.56 -5.75
CA GLY A 125 8.22 21.85 -6.07
C GLY A 125 8.51 22.06 -7.56
N ASP A 126 8.83 21.00 -8.29
CA ASP A 126 9.24 21.08 -9.70
C ASP A 126 8.18 20.59 -10.69
N ASN A 127 6.99 20.24 -10.20
CA ASN A 127 5.89 19.63 -10.97
C ASN A 127 6.23 18.24 -11.55
N VAL A 128 7.12 17.51 -10.90
CA VAL A 128 7.42 16.12 -11.19
C VAL A 128 7.27 15.33 -9.89
N ILE A 129 6.67 14.14 -9.95
CA ILE A 129 6.77 13.18 -8.84
C ILE A 129 7.50 11.98 -9.42
N THR A 130 8.74 11.79 -9.02
CA THR A 130 9.54 10.63 -9.43
C THR A 130 9.09 9.38 -8.69
N ALA A 131 9.40 8.20 -9.26
CA ALA A 131 9.16 6.94 -8.57
C ALA A 131 9.92 6.87 -7.23
N ASP A 132 11.13 7.42 -7.16
CA ASP A 132 11.93 7.42 -5.92
C ASP A 132 11.31 8.32 -4.84
N GLU A 133 10.77 9.49 -5.21
CA GLU A 133 10.04 10.36 -4.27
C GLU A 133 8.73 9.74 -3.80
N TYR A 134 8.02 9.03 -4.68
CA TYR A 134 6.86 8.26 -4.30
C TYR A 134 7.22 7.15 -3.30
N GLU A 135 8.28 6.39 -3.55
CA GLU A 135 8.76 5.37 -2.61
C GLU A 135 9.26 5.96 -1.28
N GLU A 136 9.83 7.17 -1.29
CA GLU A 136 10.16 7.89 -0.06
C GLU A 136 8.89 8.24 0.74
N ALA A 137 7.82 8.71 0.07
CA ALA A 137 6.54 8.99 0.73
C ALA A 137 5.95 7.72 1.37
N VAL A 138 5.95 6.61 0.63
CA VAL A 138 5.52 5.28 1.11
C VAL A 138 6.35 4.85 2.32
N ALA A 139 7.67 5.03 2.28
CA ALA A 139 8.57 4.65 3.38
C ALA A 139 8.28 5.46 4.66
N LEU A 140 8.08 6.78 4.53
CA LEU A 140 7.74 7.67 5.65
C LEU A 140 6.40 7.29 6.29
N TYR A 141 5.39 6.98 5.46
CA TYR A 141 4.10 6.47 5.94
C TYR A 141 4.26 5.15 6.72
N VAL A 142 4.97 4.18 6.14
CA VAL A 142 5.22 2.87 6.74
C VAL A 142 5.97 2.99 8.06
N GLU A 143 6.96 3.87 8.13
CA GLU A 143 7.72 4.15 9.36
C GLU A 143 6.81 4.72 10.45
N CYS A 144 5.97 5.72 10.11
CA CYS A 144 5.01 6.31 11.06
C CYS A 144 4.04 5.26 11.64
N VAL A 145 3.42 4.44 10.78
CA VAL A 145 2.47 3.40 11.21
C VAL A 145 3.16 2.37 12.12
N ARG A 146 4.39 1.97 11.80
CA ARG A 146 5.19 1.06 12.64
C ARG A 146 5.62 1.70 13.95
N GLY A 147 5.96 2.99 13.93
CA GLY A 147 6.29 3.79 15.10
C GLY A 147 5.12 3.88 16.10
N ALA A 148 3.89 3.86 15.60
CA ALA A 148 2.67 3.78 16.41
C ALA A 148 2.38 2.37 16.97
N GLY A 149 3.25 1.38 16.70
CA GLY A 149 3.13 0.00 17.20
C GLY A 149 2.20 -0.88 16.38
N LEU A 150 1.77 -0.45 15.19
CA LEU A 150 0.95 -1.23 14.28
C LEU A 150 1.82 -1.98 13.26
N ALA A 151 1.29 -3.08 12.73
CA ALA A 151 1.89 -3.78 11.61
C ALA A 151 1.37 -3.18 10.29
N VAL A 152 2.21 -3.12 9.26
CA VAL A 152 1.79 -2.72 7.91
C VAL A 152 2.43 -3.64 6.87
N THR A 153 1.58 -4.16 5.99
CA THR A 153 1.96 -4.90 4.78
C THR A 153 1.70 -3.99 3.59
N VAL A 154 2.66 -3.93 2.67
CA VAL A 154 2.56 -3.14 1.44
C VAL A 154 2.52 -4.11 0.26
N SER A 155 1.56 -3.91 -0.64
CA SER A 155 1.49 -4.55 -1.96
C SER A 155 1.48 -3.48 -3.06
N ALA A 156 1.60 -3.89 -4.31
CA ALA A 156 1.55 -2.98 -5.46
C ALA A 156 0.61 -3.51 -6.52
N ASP A 157 -0.07 -2.62 -7.24
CA ASP A 157 -0.76 -2.95 -8.47
C ASP A 157 0.21 -3.06 -9.67
N ARG A 158 -0.33 -3.25 -10.88
CA ARG A 158 0.49 -3.34 -12.11
C ARG A 158 1.16 -2.01 -12.49
N ALA A 159 0.57 -0.89 -12.10
CA ALA A 159 1.10 0.45 -12.30
C ALA A 159 2.15 0.84 -11.23
N GLY A 160 2.37 -0.01 -10.24
CA GLY A 160 3.32 0.23 -9.14
C GLY A 160 2.73 1.06 -8.00
N ILE A 161 1.43 1.36 -8.02
CA ILE A 161 0.75 2.08 -6.93
C ILE A 161 0.59 1.16 -5.73
N ARG A 162 0.92 1.67 -4.55
CA ARG A 162 0.95 0.90 -3.31
C ARG A 162 -0.45 0.71 -2.74
N SER A 163 -0.62 -0.39 -2.02
CA SER A 163 -1.79 -0.65 -1.20
C SER A 163 -1.34 -1.14 0.17
N TYR A 164 -2.08 -0.74 1.21
CA TYR A 164 -1.66 -0.90 2.59
C TYR A 164 -2.66 -1.75 3.36
N ALA A 165 -2.17 -2.80 4.01
CA ALA A 165 -2.93 -3.54 5.01
C ALA A 165 -2.32 -3.30 6.39
N ILE A 166 -3.04 -2.55 7.23
CA ILE A 166 -2.62 -2.24 8.60
C ILE A 166 -3.24 -3.25 9.57
N GLY A 167 -2.42 -3.80 10.45
CA GLY A 167 -2.83 -4.78 11.46
C GLY A 167 -2.14 -4.56 12.79
N GLY A 168 -2.19 -5.59 13.64
CA GLY A 168 -1.61 -5.54 14.99
C GLY A 168 -2.53 -4.97 16.06
N SER A 169 -3.72 -4.49 15.70
CA SER A 169 -4.78 -4.07 16.63
C SER A 169 -6.16 -4.47 16.11
N TRP A 170 -7.07 -4.79 17.03
CA TRP A 170 -8.50 -4.97 16.75
C TRP A 170 -9.31 -3.68 16.93
N ASP A 171 -8.69 -2.63 17.47
CA ASP A 171 -9.28 -1.30 17.60
C ASP A 171 -9.22 -0.60 16.24
N THR A 172 -10.33 -0.63 15.52
CA THR A 172 -10.47 -0.02 14.19
C THR A 172 -10.33 1.50 14.23
N ASP A 173 -10.75 2.14 15.32
CA ASP A 173 -10.66 3.59 15.44
C ASP A 173 -9.22 4.01 15.63
N LEU A 174 -8.43 3.24 16.39
CA LEU A 174 -6.98 3.43 16.47
C LEU A 174 -6.33 3.27 15.10
N VAL A 175 -6.64 2.20 14.37
CA VAL A 175 -6.05 1.94 13.04
C VAL A 175 -6.36 3.09 12.08
N ASN A 176 -7.63 3.53 12.01
CA ASN A 176 -8.05 4.60 11.12
C ASN A 176 -7.41 5.95 11.49
N ARG A 177 -7.34 6.29 12.78
CA ARG A 177 -6.65 7.52 13.23
C ARG A 177 -5.18 7.50 12.86
N VAL A 178 -4.46 6.42 13.18
CA VAL A 178 -3.03 6.31 12.85
C VAL A 178 -2.83 6.34 11.33
N ALA A 179 -3.68 5.69 10.54
CA ALA A 179 -3.60 5.74 9.09
C ALA A 179 -3.73 7.17 8.55
N GLY A 180 -4.71 7.94 9.04
CA GLY A 180 -4.93 9.32 8.61
C GLY A 180 -3.85 10.30 9.11
N ASP A 181 -3.43 10.14 10.37
CA ASP A 181 -2.36 10.95 10.95
C ASP A 181 -1.03 10.71 10.21
N CYS A 182 -0.72 9.46 9.88
CA CYS A 182 0.50 9.11 9.16
C CYS A 182 0.45 9.45 7.67
N SER A 183 -0.72 9.47 7.03
CA SER A 183 -0.84 9.80 5.60
C SER A 183 -0.68 11.30 5.32
N THR A 184 -1.07 12.14 6.28
CA THR A 184 -0.90 13.59 6.21
C THR A 184 0.58 13.95 6.22
N GLY A 185 1.03 14.76 5.25
CA GLY A 185 2.45 15.13 5.15
C GLY A 185 3.32 14.07 4.46
N THR A 186 2.75 12.93 4.04
CA THR A 186 3.46 11.83 3.37
C THR A 186 2.76 11.41 2.07
N ILE A 187 1.89 10.41 2.11
CA ILE A 187 1.30 9.78 0.91
C ILE A 187 0.00 10.46 0.46
N SER A 188 -0.71 11.20 1.33
CA SER A 188 -2.07 11.64 1.01
C SER A 188 -2.19 12.48 -0.27
N ILE A 189 -1.25 13.40 -0.50
CA ILE A 189 -1.24 14.26 -1.71
C ILE A 189 -0.39 13.62 -2.81
N ILE A 190 0.78 13.10 -2.44
CA ILE A 190 1.78 12.59 -3.38
C ILE A 190 1.29 11.33 -4.09
N GLU A 191 0.73 10.36 -3.37
CA GLU A 191 0.25 9.09 -3.96
C GLU A 191 -0.91 9.32 -4.93
N ASP A 192 -1.87 10.17 -4.55
CA ASP A 192 -3.02 10.51 -5.37
C ASP A 192 -2.59 11.17 -6.70
N LEU A 193 -1.68 12.15 -6.64
CA LEU A 193 -1.18 12.81 -7.85
C LEU A 193 -0.30 11.87 -8.69
N TYR A 194 0.58 11.08 -8.06
CA TYR A 194 1.42 10.09 -8.73
C TYR A 194 0.59 9.02 -9.46
N ALA A 195 -0.45 8.49 -8.80
CA ALA A 195 -1.34 7.50 -9.40
C ALA A 195 -2.00 8.02 -10.67
N ARG A 196 -2.48 9.28 -10.67
CA ARG A 196 -3.06 9.91 -11.87
C ARG A 196 -2.03 10.09 -12.98
N LEU A 197 -0.80 10.49 -12.65
CA LEU A 197 0.27 10.69 -13.63
C LEU A 197 0.65 9.38 -14.33
N VAL A 198 0.72 8.27 -13.59
CA VAL A 198 1.11 6.97 -14.14
C VAL A 198 -0.06 6.30 -14.88
N GLN A 199 -1.27 6.36 -14.33
CA GLN A 199 -2.44 5.67 -14.90
C GLN A 199 -3.18 6.48 -15.97
N ASN A 200 -3.02 7.81 -15.99
CA ASN A 200 -3.69 8.70 -16.94
C ASN A 200 -2.75 9.82 -17.42
N PRO A 201 -1.61 9.50 -18.07
CA PRO A 201 -0.66 10.51 -18.51
C PRO A 201 -1.25 11.51 -19.50
N ASP A 202 -2.26 11.14 -20.28
CA ASP A 202 -2.91 12.04 -21.23
C ASP A 202 -4.00 12.92 -20.61
N LYS A 203 -4.25 12.81 -19.29
CA LYS A 203 -5.34 13.47 -18.56
C LYS A 203 -6.68 13.32 -19.30
N ALA A 204 -6.91 12.13 -19.85
CA ALA A 204 -8.14 11.78 -20.51
C ALA A 204 -9.30 11.77 -19.50
N ASP A 205 -10.51 12.01 -19.99
CA ASP A 205 -11.72 11.92 -19.16
C ASP A 205 -11.83 10.51 -18.56
N TRP A 206 -12.09 10.43 -17.25
CA TRP A 206 -12.13 9.17 -16.51
C TRP A 206 -13.24 8.25 -17.02
N VAL A 207 -14.40 8.82 -17.34
CA VAL A 207 -15.57 8.10 -17.83
C VAL A 207 -15.26 7.48 -19.20
N ASP A 208 -14.56 8.23 -20.06
CA ASP A 208 -14.06 7.71 -21.34
C ASP A 208 -12.95 6.67 -21.19
N LEU A 209 -12.11 6.77 -20.15
CA LEU A 209 -11.10 5.75 -19.84
C LEU A 209 -11.75 4.44 -19.41
N VAL A 210 -12.71 4.48 -18.49
CA VAL A 210 -13.46 3.29 -18.06
C VAL A 210 -14.18 2.66 -19.24
N ALA A 211 -14.91 3.45 -20.03
CA ALA A 211 -15.61 2.94 -21.22
C ALA A 211 -14.66 2.22 -22.19
N ARG A 212 -13.48 2.80 -22.47
CA ARG A 212 -12.47 2.16 -23.32
C ARG A 212 -11.92 0.87 -22.71
N CYS A 213 -11.68 0.85 -21.41
CA CYS A 213 -11.21 -0.36 -20.72
C CYS A 213 -12.27 -1.48 -20.77
N LEU A 214 -13.54 -1.17 -20.52
CA LEU A 214 -14.64 -2.14 -20.57
C LEU A 214 -14.81 -2.78 -21.96
N VAL A 215 -14.57 -2.01 -23.04
CA VAL A 215 -14.50 -2.54 -24.41
C VAL A 215 -13.27 -3.44 -24.58
N ALA A 216 -12.11 -3.02 -24.08
CA ALA A 216 -10.85 -3.75 -24.24
C ALA A 216 -10.87 -5.13 -23.55
N VAL A 217 -11.54 -5.23 -22.39
CA VAL A 217 -11.72 -6.51 -21.67
C VAL A 217 -12.92 -7.32 -22.20
N GLY A 218 -13.69 -6.77 -23.14
CA GLY A 218 -14.84 -7.45 -23.76
C GLY A 218 -16.09 -7.52 -22.87
N PHE A 219 -16.18 -6.69 -21.81
CA PHE A 219 -17.36 -6.62 -20.94
C PHE A 219 -18.56 -5.97 -21.65
N VAL A 220 -18.29 -5.04 -22.58
CA VAL A 220 -19.28 -4.38 -23.45
C VAL A 220 -18.82 -4.41 -24.90
N GLU A 221 -19.77 -4.37 -25.83
CA GLU A 221 -19.48 -4.33 -27.27
C GLU A 221 -19.17 -2.90 -27.76
N ALA A 222 -18.21 -2.78 -28.67
CA ALA A 222 -17.95 -1.52 -29.35
C ALA A 222 -19.05 -1.22 -30.41
N PRO A 223 -19.44 0.04 -30.62
CA PRO A 223 -18.92 1.24 -29.96
C PRO A 223 -19.56 1.47 -28.58
N TYR A 224 -18.73 1.79 -27.59
CA TYR A 224 -19.15 2.16 -26.24
C TYR A 224 -18.39 3.41 -25.79
N SER A 225 -19.12 4.42 -25.32
CA SER A 225 -18.62 5.75 -24.98
C SER A 225 -18.70 6.02 -23.48
N GLY A 226 -17.98 7.04 -23.00
CA GLY A 226 -18.11 7.48 -21.61
C GLY A 226 -19.54 7.85 -21.24
N THR A 227 -20.29 8.53 -22.12
CA THR A 227 -21.70 8.84 -21.86
C THR A 227 -22.57 7.60 -21.66
N GLN A 228 -22.30 6.52 -22.39
CA GLN A 228 -23.00 5.24 -22.19
C GLN A 228 -22.60 4.61 -20.86
N TYR A 229 -21.30 4.61 -20.53
CA TYR A 229 -20.83 4.18 -19.22
C TYR A 229 -21.50 4.96 -18.09
N ALA A 230 -21.57 6.29 -18.15
CA ALA A 230 -22.21 7.12 -17.12
C ALA A 230 -23.71 6.81 -16.95
N ALA A 231 -24.40 6.43 -18.03
CA ALA A 231 -25.79 6.02 -17.97
C ALA A 231 -25.95 4.61 -17.36
N ASP A 232 -25.08 3.69 -17.74
CA ASP A 232 -25.09 2.30 -17.26
C ASP A 232 -24.61 2.19 -15.80
N ASP A 233 -23.68 3.04 -15.36
CA ASP A 233 -23.20 3.11 -13.97
C ASP A 233 -24.31 3.54 -12.99
N ALA A 234 -25.37 4.18 -13.48
CA ALA A 234 -26.58 4.46 -12.70
C ALA A 234 -27.52 3.24 -12.58
N ASP A 235 -27.29 2.15 -13.33
CA ASP A 235 -28.04 0.89 -13.24
C ASP A 235 -27.36 -0.08 -12.25
N PRO A 236 -28.01 -0.40 -11.11
CA PRO A 236 -27.46 -1.33 -10.13
C PRO A 236 -27.13 -2.72 -10.68
N ASP A 237 -27.88 -3.19 -11.69
CA ASP A 237 -27.62 -4.51 -12.28
C ASP A 237 -26.41 -4.51 -13.21
N PHE A 238 -26.12 -3.40 -13.87
CA PHE A 238 -24.88 -3.21 -14.61
C PHE A 238 -23.68 -3.17 -13.66
N VAL A 239 -23.76 -2.34 -12.62
CA VAL A 239 -22.69 -2.19 -11.61
C VAL A 239 -22.39 -3.53 -10.94
N ARG A 240 -23.43 -4.28 -10.55
CA ARG A 240 -23.25 -5.61 -9.96
C ARG A 240 -22.52 -6.57 -10.89
N ARG A 241 -22.93 -6.68 -12.16
CA ARG A 241 -22.25 -7.54 -13.14
C ARG A 241 -20.81 -7.11 -13.41
N MET A 242 -20.58 -5.80 -13.47
CA MET A 242 -19.23 -5.24 -13.66
C MET A 242 -18.32 -5.57 -12.48
N MET A 243 -18.84 -5.49 -11.25
CA MET A 243 -18.06 -5.82 -10.04
C MET A 243 -17.88 -7.33 -9.83
N ASP A 244 -18.78 -8.17 -10.37
CA ASP A 244 -18.66 -9.63 -10.36
C ASP A 244 -17.62 -10.15 -11.38
N ASP A 245 -17.29 -9.36 -12.41
CA ASP A 245 -16.25 -9.66 -13.40
C ASP A 245 -14.91 -9.02 -12.95
N PRO A 246 -13.86 -9.80 -12.69
CA PRO A 246 -12.61 -9.26 -12.14
C PRO A 246 -11.88 -8.31 -13.09
N ASP A 247 -11.98 -8.52 -14.40
CA ASP A 247 -11.30 -7.67 -15.38
C ASP A 247 -12.10 -6.36 -15.57
N ALA A 248 -13.43 -6.43 -15.58
CA ALA A 248 -14.28 -5.24 -15.65
C ALA A 248 -14.23 -4.41 -14.35
N ALA A 249 -14.16 -5.06 -13.18
CA ALA A 249 -13.99 -4.38 -11.89
C ALA A 249 -12.67 -3.59 -11.84
N GLN A 250 -11.60 -4.12 -12.45
CA GLN A 250 -10.31 -3.43 -12.53
C GLN A 250 -10.41 -2.14 -13.37
N CYS A 251 -11.27 -2.11 -14.40
CA CYS A 251 -11.46 -0.92 -15.21
C CYS A 251 -11.97 0.28 -14.40
N VAL A 252 -12.77 0.07 -13.36
CA VAL A 252 -13.26 1.18 -12.52
C VAL A 252 -12.18 1.69 -11.58
N ALA A 253 -11.26 0.82 -11.15
CA ALA A 253 -10.19 1.18 -10.23
C ALA A 253 -9.00 1.85 -10.96
N THR A 254 -8.58 1.27 -12.09
CA THR A 254 -7.37 1.68 -12.83
C THR A 254 -7.54 1.48 -14.35
N PRO A 255 -8.39 2.26 -15.04
CA PRO A 255 -8.73 2.02 -16.45
C PRO A 255 -7.58 2.18 -17.44
N GLY A 256 -6.46 2.81 -17.05
CA GLY A 256 -5.27 2.97 -17.88
C GLY A 256 -4.11 2.01 -17.56
N GLY A 257 -4.30 1.07 -16.64
CA GLY A 257 -3.26 0.15 -16.13
C GLY A 257 -3.28 -1.28 -16.66
#